data_AF-A0A9X7VUL9-F1
#
_entry.id   AF-A0A9X7VUL9-F1
#
_cell.length_a   1.000
_cell.length_b   1.000
_cell.length_c   1.000
_cell.angle_alpha   90.00
_cell.angle_beta   90.00
_cell.angle_gamma   90.00
#
_symmetry.space_group_name_H-M   'P 1'
#
loop_
_entity.id
_entity.type
_entity.pdbx_description
1 polymer ?
#
loop_
_entity_poly.entity_id
_entity_poly.type
_entity_poly.pdbx_seq_one_letter_code
_entity_poly.pdbx_strand_id
1 'polypeptide(L)'
;MAFTHLRELVELAQSRGVKISRVMLDVEMDQSGATENEIFDKMSYQFDVMEEAVRKGTNEPVQSRSGITGGDGYRMYEYVKKGRSFIDGAALSAMAYALSVSEVNSAMGRIVATPTAGSAGILPGVLVSVLDSGRYKREDIVMSLMTAAAIGLVIANSASISGAAGGCQAEVGSATAMAAGALVELADGTPEQVTHAVGLALKNSLGLVCDPVAGLVEIPCIVRNGLHSITALAAADMALAGVRSIIPPDEVIAAMYRIGNELPLSLRETGIGGLAGTPTGKAIRERVFGRASGTDVPTPTAGVRACQTRAVGVRDTSMPEDHTAKTKAELGETHKLDGTQQKTREGQTTV
;
A
#
# COMPACT_ATOMS: atom_id res chain seq x y z
N MET A 1 -12.77 -13.26 -13.17
CA MET A 1 -12.56 -12.89 -11.74
C MET A 1 -13.71 -13.49 -10.96
N ALA A 2 -13.46 -14.05 -9.77
CA ALA A 2 -14.50 -14.75 -9.00
C ALA A 2 -15.33 -13.85 -8.08
N PHE A 3 -14.79 -12.68 -7.70
CA PHE A 3 -15.46 -11.68 -6.88
C PHE A 3 -14.92 -10.29 -7.21
N THR A 4 -15.73 -9.27 -6.98
CA THR A 4 -15.41 -7.84 -7.12
C THR A 4 -15.75 -7.03 -5.86
N HIS A 5 -16.63 -7.54 -5.00
CA HIS A 5 -17.08 -6.92 -3.75
C HIS A 5 -16.81 -7.82 -2.53
N LEU A 6 -16.72 -7.22 -1.33
CA LEU A 6 -16.54 -7.95 -0.07
C LEU A 6 -17.73 -8.84 0.24
N ARG A 7 -18.96 -8.39 -0.08
CA ARG A 7 -20.16 -9.23 0.03
C ARG A 7 -20.05 -10.53 -0.76
N GLU A 8 -19.61 -10.45 -2.02
CA GLU A 8 -19.47 -11.63 -2.91
C GLU A 8 -18.40 -12.60 -2.37
N LEU A 9 -17.29 -12.06 -1.86
CA LEU A 9 -16.22 -12.83 -1.23
C LEU A 9 -16.71 -13.61 0.01
N VAL A 10 -17.56 -12.97 0.82
CA VAL A 10 -18.21 -13.61 1.99
C VAL A 10 -19.23 -14.67 1.56
N GLU A 11 -20.14 -14.34 0.63
CA GLU A 11 -21.14 -15.28 0.11
C GLU A 11 -20.48 -16.53 -0.47
N LEU A 12 -19.35 -16.38 -1.18
CA LEU A 12 -18.57 -17.48 -1.73
C LEU A 12 -17.83 -18.30 -0.65
N ALA A 13 -17.29 -17.67 0.38
CA ALA A 13 -16.66 -18.35 1.51
C ALA A 13 -17.69 -19.18 2.31
N GLN A 14 -18.84 -18.57 2.64
CA GLN A 14 -19.92 -19.20 3.40
C GLN A 14 -20.60 -20.35 2.65
N SER A 15 -21.00 -20.14 1.40
CA SER A 15 -21.70 -21.16 0.59
C SER A 15 -20.84 -22.42 0.37
N ARG A 16 -19.52 -22.29 0.44
CA ARG A 16 -18.55 -23.38 0.36
C ARG A 16 -18.10 -23.93 1.73
N GLY A 17 -18.41 -23.25 2.83
CA GLY A 17 -17.97 -23.62 4.18
C GLY A 17 -16.45 -23.49 4.40
N VAL A 18 -15.80 -22.52 3.77
CA VAL A 18 -14.33 -22.34 3.81
C VAL A 18 -13.92 -20.93 4.24
N LYS A 19 -12.64 -20.76 4.63
CA LYS A 19 -12.01 -19.46 4.90
C LYS A 19 -11.84 -18.63 3.60
N ILE A 20 -11.80 -17.30 3.73
CA ILE A 20 -11.54 -16.35 2.63
C ILE A 20 -10.16 -16.61 2.00
N SER A 21 -9.15 -16.93 2.80
CA SER A 21 -7.84 -17.38 2.32
C SER A 21 -7.93 -18.57 1.35
N ARG A 22 -8.81 -19.55 1.60
CA ARG A 22 -9.04 -20.67 0.67
C ARG A 22 -9.70 -20.19 -0.63
N VAL A 23 -10.72 -19.32 -0.53
CA VAL A 23 -11.37 -18.73 -1.72
C VAL A 23 -10.35 -18.01 -2.60
N MET A 24 -9.46 -17.20 -2.02
CA MET A 24 -8.42 -16.50 -2.77
C MET A 24 -7.34 -17.44 -3.34
N LEU A 25 -6.99 -18.50 -2.61
CA LEU A 25 -6.06 -19.53 -3.08
C LEU A 25 -6.59 -20.24 -4.33
N ASP A 26 -7.84 -20.71 -4.32
CA ASP A 26 -8.45 -21.34 -5.50
C ASP A 26 -8.49 -20.36 -6.68
N VAL A 27 -8.74 -19.08 -6.42
CA VAL A 27 -8.77 -18.01 -7.44
C VAL A 27 -7.39 -17.68 -8.03
N GLU A 28 -6.31 -17.78 -7.26
CA GLU A 28 -4.93 -17.65 -7.77
C GLU A 28 -4.53 -18.91 -8.54
N MET A 29 -4.92 -20.11 -8.08
CA MET A 29 -4.72 -21.39 -8.81
C MET A 29 -5.38 -21.33 -10.20
N ASP A 30 -6.67 -20.99 -10.26
CA ASP A 30 -7.44 -20.89 -11.51
C ASP A 30 -6.88 -19.84 -12.48
N GLN A 31 -6.35 -18.72 -11.98
CA GLN A 31 -5.83 -17.64 -12.83
C GLN A 31 -4.39 -17.84 -13.29
N SER A 32 -3.54 -18.46 -12.46
CA SER A 32 -2.13 -18.66 -12.78
C SER A 32 -1.83 -20.01 -13.42
N GLY A 33 -2.69 -21.00 -13.20
CA GLY A 33 -2.42 -22.41 -13.52
C GLY A 33 -1.41 -23.08 -12.57
N ALA A 34 -0.96 -22.38 -11.52
CA ALA A 34 -0.03 -22.91 -10.53
C ALA A 34 -0.73 -23.80 -9.50
N THR A 35 0.04 -24.72 -8.93
CA THR A 35 -0.42 -25.59 -7.84
C THR A 35 -0.52 -24.85 -6.51
N GLU A 36 -1.29 -25.43 -5.58
CA GLU A 36 -1.42 -24.93 -4.20
C GLU A 36 -0.06 -24.75 -3.50
N ASN A 37 0.86 -25.70 -3.68
CA ASN A 37 2.21 -25.64 -3.12
C ASN A 37 3.04 -24.50 -3.73
N GLU A 38 3.01 -24.31 -5.06
CA GLU A 38 3.77 -23.23 -5.71
C GLU A 38 3.29 -21.84 -5.28
N ILE A 39 1.99 -21.68 -5.05
CA ILE A 39 1.42 -20.44 -4.50
C ILE A 39 1.81 -20.28 -3.03
N PHE A 40 1.70 -21.33 -2.21
CA PHE A 40 2.11 -21.29 -0.82
C PHE A 40 3.60 -20.94 -0.66
N ASP A 41 4.49 -21.58 -1.42
CA ASP A 41 5.93 -21.32 -1.40
C ASP A 41 6.26 -19.86 -1.80
N LYS A 42 5.56 -19.33 -2.81
CA LYS A 42 5.65 -17.93 -3.23
C LYS A 42 5.19 -16.98 -2.12
N MET A 43 4.10 -17.28 -1.42
CA MET A 43 3.62 -16.48 -0.29
C MET A 43 4.54 -16.60 0.93
N SER A 44 5.11 -17.77 1.19
CA SER A 44 6.12 -17.99 2.23
C SER A 44 7.38 -17.17 1.95
N TYR A 45 7.89 -17.17 0.73
CA TYR A 45 9.02 -16.33 0.34
C TYR A 45 8.73 -14.83 0.49
N GLN A 46 7.51 -14.38 0.19
CA GLN A 46 7.10 -13.01 0.50
C GLN A 46 7.11 -12.73 2.01
N PHE A 47 6.66 -13.69 2.83
CA PHE A 47 6.71 -13.58 4.29
C PHE A 47 8.16 -13.59 4.84
N ASP A 48 9.07 -14.35 4.23
CA ASP A 48 10.49 -14.34 4.57
C ASP A 48 11.09 -12.93 4.36
N VAL A 49 10.82 -12.30 3.21
CA VAL A 49 11.26 -10.92 2.93
C VAL A 49 10.63 -9.90 3.88
N MET A 50 9.36 -10.10 4.25
CA MET A 50 8.68 -9.29 5.26
C MET A 50 9.37 -9.37 6.62
N GLU A 51 9.69 -10.59 7.08
CA GLU A 51 10.36 -10.83 8.34
C GLU A 51 11.80 -10.27 8.33
N GLU A 52 12.58 -10.52 7.28
CA GLU A 52 13.92 -9.95 7.10
C GLU A 52 13.93 -8.42 7.24
N ALA A 53 12.96 -7.74 6.61
CA ALA A 53 12.85 -6.27 6.67
C ALA A 53 12.52 -5.78 8.09
N VAL A 54 11.68 -6.50 8.84
CA VAL A 54 11.47 -6.25 10.28
C VAL A 54 12.77 -6.43 11.04
N ARG A 55 13.42 -7.61 10.95
CA ARG A 55 14.63 -7.93 11.72
C ARG A 55 15.73 -6.91 11.45
N LYS A 56 15.95 -6.51 10.19
CA LYS A 56 16.94 -5.50 9.81
C LYS A 56 16.75 -4.19 10.58
N GLY A 57 15.53 -3.63 10.57
CA GLY A 57 15.25 -2.37 11.26
C GLY A 57 15.04 -2.48 12.78
N THR A 58 15.00 -3.70 13.36
CA THR A 58 15.00 -3.91 14.82
C THR A 58 16.36 -4.30 15.38
N ASN A 59 17.30 -4.75 14.55
CA ASN A 59 18.65 -5.13 14.95
C ASN A 59 19.57 -3.90 15.12
N GLU A 60 19.45 -2.92 14.22
CA GLU A 60 20.22 -1.67 14.25
C GLU A 60 19.41 -0.48 13.71
N PRO A 61 19.77 0.78 14.04
CA PRO A 61 19.14 1.97 13.46
C PRO A 61 19.37 2.07 11.95
N VAL A 62 18.30 1.97 11.16
CA VAL A 62 18.35 2.15 9.70
C VAL A 62 18.11 3.62 9.35
N GLN A 63 19.02 4.23 8.59
CA GLN A 63 18.90 5.62 8.11
C GLN A 63 18.39 5.70 6.68
N SER A 64 17.48 6.65 6.42
CA SER A 64 16.99 6.98 5.08
C SER A 64 18.10 7.49 4.15
N ARG A 65 17.90 7.36 2.83
CA ARG A 65 18.85 7.92 1.84
C ARG A 65 18.95 9.44 1.86
N SER A 66 17.92 10.13 2.32
CA SER A 66 17.92 11.59 2.46
C SER A 66 18.64 12.09 3.71
N GLY A 67 18.85 11.23 4.71
CA GLY A 67 19.36 11.59 6.03
C GLY A 67 18.38 12.42 6.88
N ILE A 68 17.09 12.49 6.51
CA ILE A 68 16.07 13.20 7.30
C ILE A 68 15.49 12.29 8.39
N THR A 69 15.18 11.05 8.04
CA THR A 69 14.52 10.06 8.93
C THR A 69 15.36 8.81 9.13
N GLY A 70 15.09 8.07 10.23
CA GLY A 70 15.69 6.77 10.48
C GLY A 70 16.03 6.49 11.95
N GLY A 71 16.00 5.21 12.32
CA GLY A 71 16.29 4.71 13.65
C GLY A 71 15.13 4.84 14.65
N ASP A 72 13.96 5.29 14.22
CA ASP A 72 12.74 5.36 15.04
C ASP A 72 12.17 3.95 15.28
N GLY A 73 12.28 3.03 14.30
CA GLY A 73 11.87 1.63 14.47
C GLY A 73 12.70 0.93 15.55
N TYR A 74 14.02 1.03 15.45
CA TYR A 74 14.95 0.55 16.48
C TYR A 74 14.70 1.21 17.84
N ARG A 75 14.51 2.54 17.88
CA ARG A 75 14.23 3.28 19.13
C ARG A 75 12.94 2.81 19.80
N MET A 76 11.90 2.52 19.02
CA MET A 76 10.64 1.98 19.52
C MET A 76 10.79 0.54 20.00
N TYR A 77 11.55 -0.30 19.30
CA TYR A 77 11.85 -1.67 19.74
C TYR A 77 12.62 -1.70 21.08
N GLU A 78 13.61 -0.82 21.25
CA GLU A 78 14.30 -0.62 22.53
C GLU A 78 13.40 -0.01 23.63
N TYR A 79 12.34 0.70 23.25
CA TYR A 79 11.35 1.23 24.19
C TYR A 79 10.38 0.14 24.69
N VAL A 80 9.95 -0.79 23.82
CA VAL A 80 9.13 -1.96 24.22
C VAL A 80 9.78 -2.71 25.39
N LYS A 81 11.10 -2.98 25.28
CA LYS A 81 11.89 -3.71 26.29
C LYS A 81 11.89 -3.05 27.68
N LYS A 82 11.54 -1.76 27.79
CA LYS A 82 11.49 -1.03 29.06
C LYS A 82 10.19 -1.27 29.84
N GLY A 83 9.13 -1.80 29.22
CA GLY A 83 7.90 -2.20 29.90
C GLY A 83 7.11 -1.08 30.60
N ARG A 84 7.31 0.19 30.20
CA ARG A 84 6.64 1.38 30.79
C ARG A 84 5.76 2.12 29.77
N SER A 85 5.11 1.36 28.89
CA SER A 85 4.25 1.86 27.82
C SER A 85 2.78 1.99 28.22
N PHE A 86 2.04 2.87 27.53
CA PHE A 86 0.57 2.98 27.66
C PHE A 86 -0.19 1.96 26.79
N ILE A 87 0.49 1.42 25.78
CA ILE A 87 -0.01 0.36 24.88
C ILE A 87 0.65 -0.95 25.31
N ASP A 88 -0.08 -2.06 25.19
CA ASP A 88 0.45 -3.42 25.43
C ASP A 88 1.73 -3.69 24.62
N GLY A 89 2.62 -4.52 25.18
CA GLY A 89 3.92 -4.84 24.59
C GLY A 89 3.82 -5.47 23.19
N ALA A 90 2.86 -6.35 22.93
CA ALA A 90 2.73 -7.01 21.63
C ALA A 90 2.28 -6.02 20.53
N ALA A 91 1.28 -5.19 20.83
CA ALA A 91 0.84 -4.14 19.92
C ALA A 91 1.94 -3.08 19.70
N LEU A 92 2.70 -2.73 20.74
CA LEU A 92 3.82 -1.80 20.61
C LEU A 92 4.99 -2.39 19.78
N SER A 93 5.24 -3.70 19.85
CA SER A 93 6.14 -4.38 18.91
C SER A 93 5.65 -4.26 17.47
N ALA A 94 4.36 -4.43 17.20
CA ALA A 94 3.82 -4.24 15.84
C ALA A 94 4.03 -2.82 15.29
N MET A 95 3.95 -1.80 16.15
CA MET A 95 4.33 -0.42 15.80
C MET A 95 5.82 -0.31 15.48
N ALA A 96 6.69 -0.83 16.34
CA ALA A 96 8.14 -0.81 16.11
C ALA A 96 8.51 -1.50 14.79
N TYR A 97 7.93 -2.66 14.51
CA TYR A 97 8.17 -3.46 13.31
C TYR A 97 7.70 -2.75 12.05
N ALA A 98 6.53 -2.10 12.08
CA ALA A 98 6.01 -1.33 10.95
C ALA A 98 6.87 -0.08 10.66
N LEU A 99 7.40 0.58 11.69
CA LEU A 99 8.39 1.65 11.55
C LEU A 99 9.68 1.11 10.92
N SER A 100 10.25 0.03 11.47
CA SER A 100 11.47 -0.62 10.99
C SER A 100 11.41 -0.99 9.50
N VAL A 101 10.33 -1.60 9.01
CA VAL A 101 10.14 -1.92 7.58
C VAL A 101 10.04 -0.65 6.72
N SER A 102 9.37 0.39 7.22
CA SER A 102 9.25 1.67 6.51
C SER A 102 10.59 2.40 6.41
N GLU A 103 11.44 2.29 7.43
CA GLU A 103 12.81 2.80 7.43
C GLU A 103 13.70 2.01 6.45
N VAL A 104 13.58 0.68 6.41
CA VAL A 104 14.25 -0.16 5.39
C VAL A 104 13.85 0.26 3.97
N ASN A 105 12.56 0.53 3.72
CA ASN A 105 12.10 1.09 2.45
C ASN A 105 12.74 2.47 2.14
N SER A 106 12.79 3.39 3.13
CA SER A 106 13.42 4.71 2.95
C SER A 106 14.94 4.67 2.72
N ALA A 107 15.61 3.60 3.17
CA ALA A 107 17.02 3.33 2.91
C ALA A 107 17.28 2.69 1.53
N MET A 108 16.21 2.45 0.75
CA MET A 108 16.20 1.66 -0.48
C MET A 108 16.60 0.19 -0.28
N GLY A 109 16.20 -0.42 0.84
CA GLY A 109 16.30 -1.87 1.07
C GLY A 109 15.07 -2.67 0.61
N ARG A 110 15.28 -3.96 0.34
CA ARG A 110 14.25 -4.91 -0.11
C ARG A 110 13.05 -4.99 0.84
N ILE A 111 11.84 -4.84 0.30
CA ILE A 111 10.55 -4.93 1.04
C ILE A 111 9.48 -5.65 0.20
N VAL A 112 8.30 -5.89 0.78
CA VAL A 112 7.10 -6.35 0.06
C VAL A 112 6.04 -5.26 0.05
N ALA A 113 5.59 -4.85 -1.14
CA ALA A 113 4.57 -3.80 -1.28
C ALA A 113 3.19 -4.30 -0.82
N THR A 114 2.56 -3.61 0.14
CA THR A 114 1.31 -4.07 0.79
C THR A 114 0.31 -2.92 1.07
N PRO A 115 -0.47 -2.45 0.07
CA PRO A 115 -0.39 -2.78 -1.36
C PRO A 115 0.69 -1.98 -2.11
N THR A 116 1.30 -0.97 -1.48
CA THR A 116 2.36 -0.14 -2.09
C THR A 116 3.63 -0.13 -1.22
N ALA A 117 4.70 0.50 -1.72
CA ALA A 117 5.91 0.74 -0.94
C ALA A 117 5.67 1.71 0.24
N GLY A 118 4.79 2.71 0.09
CA GLY A 118 4.50 3.70 1.13
C GLY A 118 3.68 3.19 2.32
N SER A 119 3.04 2.02 2.16
CA SER A 119 2.25 1.32 3.17
C SER A 119 2.86 -0.03 3.57
N ALA A 120 4.06 -0.33 3.08
CA ALA A 120 4.69 -1.64 3.16
C ALA A 120 4.98 -2.15 4.58
N GLY A 121 4.96 -1.29 5.60
CA GLY A 121 5.26 -1.67 6.98
C GLY A 121 4.08 -2.24 7.76
N ILE A 122 2.83 -1.94 7.39
CA ILE A 122 1.66 -2.28 8.22
C ILE A 122 1.43 -3.78 8.31
N LEU A 123 1.33 -4.47 7.16
CA LEU A 123 1.07 -5.91 7.12
C LEU A 123 2.21 -6.75 7.76
N PRO A 124 3.51 -6.56 7.42
CA PRO A 124 4.58 -7.28 8.11
C PRO A 124 4.69 -6.90 9.59
N GLY A 125 4.45 -5.64 9.93
CA GLY A 125 4.48 -5.17 11.32
C GLY A 125 3.51 -5.96 12.21
N VAL A 126 2.26 -6.13 11.77
CA VAL A 126 1.30 -6.95 12.53
C VAL A 126 1.62 -8.44 12.47
N LEU A 127 1.88 -9.01 11.28
CA LEU A 127 2.01 -10.47 11.14
C LEU A 127 3.28 -11.01 11.83
N VAL A 128 4.39 -10.29 11.78
CA VAL A 128 5.62 -10.68 12.50
C VAL A 128 5.46 -10.49 14.02
N SER A 129 4.70 -9.49 14.48
CA SER A 129 4.39 -9.37 15.92
C SER A 129 3.53 -10.54 16.44
N VAL A 130 2.66 -11.07 15.58
CA VAL A 130 1.81 -12.23 15.89
C VAL A 130 2.60 -13.53 15.81
N LEU A 131 3.53 -13.68 14.88
CA LEU A 131 4.52 -14.77 14.84
C LEU A 131 5.34 -14.80 16.15
N ASP A 132 5.92 -13.66 16.53
CA ASP A 132 6.77 -13.52 17.72
C ASP A 132 6.02 -13.76 19.04
N SER A 133 4.69 -13.64 19.03
CA SER A 133 3.85 -13.99 20.19
C SER A 133 3.80 -15.50 20.49
N GLY A 134 4.24 -16.35 19.53
CA GLY A 134 4.20 -17.81 19.64
C GLY A 134 2.80 -18.43 19.62
N ARG A 135 1.75 -17.65 19.34
CA ARG A 135 0.35 -18.10 19.39
C ARG A 135 -0.12 -18.84 18.13
N TYR A 136 0.52 -18.61 16.99
CA TYR A 136 0.13 -19.13 15.68
C TYR A 136 1.33 -19.75 14.97
N LYS A 137 1.10 -20.71 14.08
CA LYS A 137 2.17 -21.33 13.29
C LYS A 137 2.52 -20.44 12.09
N ARG A 138 3.73 -20.63 11.53
CA ARG A 138 4.17 -19.87 10.36
C ARG A 138 3.23 -20.09 9.16
N GLU A 139 2.76 -21.32 8.99
CA GLU A 139 1.91 -21.74 7.88
C GLU A 139 0.55 -21.03 7.93
N ASP A 140 -0.04 -20.87 9.11
CA ASP A 140 -1.29 -20.14 9.31
C ASP A 140 -1.13 -18.64 8.97
N ILE A 141 0.02 -18.07 9.34
CA ILE A 141 0.36 -16.66 9.04
C ILE A 141 0.60 -16.46 7.54
N VAL A 142 1.30 -17.38 6.86
CA VAL A 142 1.47 -17.36 5.40
C VAL A 142 0.12 -17.46 4.70
N MET A 143 -0.78 -18.34 5.17
CA MET A 143 -2.15 -18.43 4.63
C MET A 143 -2.96 -17.15 4.85
N SER A 144 -2.77 -16.44 5.96
CA SER A 144 -3.46 -15.15 6.21
C SER A 144 -3.10 -14.05 5.21
N LEU A 145 -1.95 -14.16 4.52
CA LEU A 145 -1.61 -13.26 3.41
C LEU A 145 -2.57 -13.42 2.22
N MET A 146 -3.20 -14.58 2.04
CA MET A 146 -4.24 -14.78 1.01
C MET A 146 -5.53 -14.03 1.38
N THR A 147 -5.88 -13.95 2.66
CA THR A 147 -6.96 -13.09 3.16
C THR A 147 -6.66 -11.61 2.88
N ALA A 148 -5.44 -11.17 3.18
CA ALA A 148 -4.98 -9.82 2.87
C ALA A 148 -5.01 -9.52 1.37
N ALA A 149 -4.58 -10.47 0.52
CA ALA A 149 -4.61 -10.34 -0.93
C ALA A 149 -6.04 -10.22 -1.48
N ALA A 150 -7.00 -11.01 -0.96
CA ALA A 150 -8.41 -10.94 -1.35
C ALA A 150 -9.03 -9.56 -1.08
N ILE A 151 -8.78 -9.03 0.12
CA ILE A 151 -9.23 -7.68 0.54
C ILE A 151 -8.57 -6.62 -0.33
N GLY A 152 -7.25 -6.72 -0.55
CA GLY A 152 -6.50 -5.79 -1.41
C GLY A 152 -7.01 -5.78 -2.85
N LEU A 153 -7.39 -6.94 -3.40
CA LEU A 153 -7.97 -7.08 -4.73
C LEU A 153 -9.34 -6.40 -4.83
N VAL A 154 -10.24 -6.60 -3.85
CA VAL A 154 -11.55 -5.91 -3.82
C VAL A 154 -11.37 -4.39 -3.76
N ILE A 155 -10.47 -3.89 -2.91
CA ILE A 155 -10.22 -2.45 -2.79
C ILE A 155 -9.59 -1.89 -4.08
N ALA A 156 -8.64 -2.60 -4.70
CA ALA A 156 -8.01 -2.19 -5.96
C ALA A 156 -8.99 -2.19 -7.15
N ASN A 157 -10.01 -3.05 -7.15
CA ASN A 157 -11.04 -3.09 -8.17
C ASN A 157 -12.15 -2.03 -7.96
N SER A 158 -12.51 -1.74 -6.70
CA SER A 158 -13.61 -0.84 -6.35
C SER A 158 -13.20 0.61 -6.10
N ALA A 159 -11.90 0.88 -5.90
CA ALA A 159 -11.36 2.19 -5.56
C ALA A 159 -9.96 2.39 -6.18
N SER A 160 -9.16 3.30 -5.61
CA SER A 160 -7.73 3.37 -5.88
C SER A 160 -6.95 2.80 -4.69
N ILE A 161 -5.75 2.28 -4.98
CA ILE A 161 -4.73 1.94 -3.97
C ILE A 161 -3.48 2.85 -4.05
N SER A 162 -3.58 4.00 -4.72
CA SER A 162 -2.47 4.94 -4.92
C SER A 162 -2.66 6.24 -4.13
N GLY A 163 -1.64 6.67 -3.40
CA GLY A 163 -1.65 7.92 -2.63
C GLY A 163 -1.77 9.16 -3.52
N ALA A 164 -1.05 9.17 -4.66
CA ALA A 164 -1.14 10.19 -5.69
C ALA A 164 -2.58 10.43 -6.18
N ALA A 165 -3.36 9.36 -6.34
CA ALA A 165 -4.70 9.42 -6.91
C ALA A 165 -5.79 9.61 -5.84
N GLY A 166 -5.74 8.83 -4.76
CA GLY A 166 -6.81 8.74 -3.76
C GLY A 166 -6.49 9.32 -2.38
N GLY A 167 -5.28 9.85 -2.16
CA GLY A 167 -4.77 10.19 -0.83
C GLY A 167 -4.25 8.95 -0.07
N CYS A 168 -3.55 9.12 1.05
CA CYS A 168 -3.02 7.98 1.82
C CYS A 168 -4.10 7.08 2.43
N GLN A 169 -5.38 7.49 2.45
CA GLN A 169 -6.48 6.56 2.69
C GLN A 169 -6.45 5.35 1.73
N ALA A 170 -6.08 5.58 0.46
CA ALA A 170 -5.98 4.55 -0.58
C ALA A 170 -4.78 3.60 -0.39
N GLU A 171 -3.66 4.07 0.18
CA GLU A 171 -2.50 3.21 0.47
C GLU A 171 -2.55 2.65 1.89
N VAL A 172 -2.36 3.54 2.87
CA VAL A 172 -2.23 3.24 4.29
C VAL A 172 -3.55 2.68 4.83
N GLY A 173 -4.70 3.25 4.43
CA GLY A 173 -6.01 2.73 4.83
C GLY A 173 -6.29 1.33 4.27
N SER A 174 -5.99 1.09 2.99
CA SER A 174 -6.10 -0.24 2.37
C SER A 174 -5.19 -1.26 3.07
N ALA A 175 -3.93 -0.91 3.35
CA ALA A 175 -3.01 -1.76 4.10
C ALA A 175 -3.52 -2.07 5.52
N THR A 176 -4.12 -1.09 6.19
CA THR A 176 -4.75 -1.27 7.51
C THR A 176 -5.91 -2.26 7.44
N ALA A 177 -6.74 -2.17 6.40
CA ALA A 177 -7.86 -3.07 6.18
C ALA A 177 -7.44 -4.50 5.81
N MET A 178 -6.45 -4.64 4.93
CA MET A 178 -5.83 -5.93 4.58
C MET A 178 -5.27 -6.62 5.83
N ALA A 179 -4.52 -5.87 6.65
CA ALA A 179 -3.97 -6.35 7.92
C ALA A 179 -5.07 -6.73 8.94
N ALA A 180 -6.07 -5.87 9.14
CA ALA A 180 -7.15 -6.13 10.08
C ALA A 180 -7.96 -7.38 9.71
N GLY A 181 -8.30 -7.55 8.42
CA GLY A 181 -9.05 -8.72 7.96
C GLY A 181 -8.25 -10.03 8.02
N ALA A 182 -6.94 -9.99 7.71
CA ALA A 182 -6.05 -11.14 7.87
C ALA A 182 -5.93 -11.57 9.34
N LEU A 183 -5.80 -10.62 10.27
CA LEU A 183 -5.78 -10.89 11.71
C LEU A 183 -7.08 -11.54 12.22
N VAL A 184 -8.25 -11.10 11.73
CA VAL A 184 -9.53 -11.72 12.12
C VAL A 184 -9.63 -13.17 11.66
N GLU A 185 -9.27 -13.48 10.42
CA GLU A 185 -9.34 -14.86 9.92
C GLU A 185 -8.27 -15.78 10.54
N LEU A 186 -7.10 -15.23 10.84
CA LEU A 186 -6.04 -15.92 11.59
C LEU A 186 -6.52 -16.29 13.01
N ALA A 187 -7.30 -15.42 13.64
CA ALA A 187 -7.94 -15.65 14.94
C ALA A 187 -9.30 -16.42 14.85
N ASP A 188 -9.52 -17.18 13.78
CA ASP A 188 -10.73 -17.99 13.50
C ASP A 188 -12.07 -17.21 13.50
N GLY A 189 -12.02 -15.89 13.26
CA GLY A 189 -13.21 -15.07 13.04
C GLY A 189 -13.94 -15.42 11.74
N THR A 190 -15.26 -15.18 11.71
CA THR A 190 -16.08 -15.50 10.55
C THR A 190 -15.81 -14.57 9.35
N PRO A 191 -16.16 -14.98 8.10
CA PRO A 191 -16.11 -14.10 6.94
C PRO A 191 -16.82 -12.75 7.14
N GLU A 192 -17.96 -12.72 7.84
CA GLU A 192 -18.62 -11.49 8.29
C GLU A 192 -17.70 -10.58 9.09
N GLN A 193 -17.03 -11.13 10.12
CA GLN A 193 -16.15 -10.37 11.00
C GLN A 193 -14.95 -9.82 10.25
N VAL A 194 -14.41 -10.56 9.26
CA VAL A 194 -13.35 -10.07 8.37
C VAL A 194 -13.80 -8.79 7.66
N THR A 195 -15.01 -8.76 7.08
CA THR A 195 -15.53 -7.54 6.44
C THR A 195 -15.80 -6.42 7.44
N HIS A 196 -16.27 -6.73 8.66
CA HIS A 196 -16.44 -5.74 9.71
C HIS A 196 -15.10 -5.09 10.09
N ALA A 197 -14.02 -5.86 10.24
CA ALA A 197 -12.68 -5.32 10.49
C ALA A 197 -12.20 -4.40 9.37
N VAL A 198 -12.39 -4.79 8.10
CA VAL A 198 -12.11 -3.93 6.93
C VAL A 198 -12.90 -2.62 7.02
N GLY A 199 -14.21 -2.71 7.26
CA GLY A 199 -15.08 -1.53 7.37
C GLY A 199 -14.72 -0.63 8.55
N LEU A 200 -14.23 -1.17 9.67
CA LEU A 200 -13.78 -0.39 10.84
C LEU A 200 -12.42 0.29 10.57
N ALA A 201 -11.45 -0.46 10.05
CA ALA A 201 -10.11 0.05 9.68
C ALA A 201 -10.17 1.20 8.66
N LEU A 202 -10.98 1.04 7.61
CA LEU A 202 -11.12 2.08 6.57
C LEU A 202 -11.77 3.36 7.11
N LYS A 203 -12.75 3.28 8.02
CA LYS A 203 -13.40 4.48 8.60
C LYS A 203 -12.42 5.39 9.33
N ASN A 204 -11.43 4.83 10.03
CA ASN A 204 -10.39 5.61 10.70
C ASN A 204 -9.38 6.25 9.72
N SER A 205 -9.45 5.88 8.44
CA SER A 205 -8.54 6.32 7.38
C SER A 205 -9.18 7.30 6.38
N LEU A 206 -10.51 7.45 6.36
CA LEU A 206 -11.22 8.29 5.38
C LEU A 206 -10.78 9.76 5.47
N GLY A 207 -10.50 10.37 4.31
CA GLY A 207 -10.01 11.74 4.20
C GLY A 207 -8.50 11.91 4.45
N LEU A 208 -7.74 10.83 4.69
CA LEU A 208 -6.30 10.93 4.93
C LEU A 208 -5.53 11.35 3.66
N VAL A 209 -5.07 12.61 3.66
CA VAL A 209 -4.32 13.27 2.58
C VAL A 209 -2.95 12.63 2.30
N CYS A 210 -2.46 12.70 1.06
CA CYS A 210 -1.09 12.32 0.70
C CYS A 210 -0.29 13.57 0.36
N ASP A 211 0.40 14.18 1.33
CA ASP A 211 1.27 15.35 1.11
C ASP A 211 2.64 15.12 1.78
N PRO A 212 3.48 14.24 1.21
CA PRO A 212 4.76 13.86 1.78
C PRO A 212 5.80 14.98 1.68
N VAL A 213 6.55 15.20 2.77
CA VAL A 213 7.61 16.22 2.81
C VAL A 213 8.65 15.92 1.75
N ALA A 214 8.97 16.94 0.95
CA ALA A 214 9.89 16.85 -0.18
C ALA A 214 9.53 15.78 -1.25
N GLY A 215 8.31 15.24 -1.26
CA GLY A 215 7.92 14.15 -2.15
C GLY A 215 8.49 12.78 -1.77
N LEU A 216 9.08 12.64 -0.58
CA LEU A 216 9.77 11.43 -0.13
C LEU A 216 8.84 10.50 0.67
N VAL A 217 9.02 9.20 0.50
CA VAL A 217 8.28 8.15 1.24
C VAL A 217 8.85 7.99 2.67
N GLU A 218 8.85 9.10 3.41
CA GLU A 218 9.48 9.24 4.72
C GLU A 218 8.53 9.92 5.72
N ILE A 219 8.26 11.23 5.53
CA ILE A 219 7.42 12.03 6.42
C ILE A 219 6.13 12.41 5.68
N PRO A 220 4.92 12.05 6.19
CA PRO A 220 4.63 11.33 7.44
C PRO A 220 4.57 9.79 7.26
N CYS A 221 5.00 9.24 6.13
CA CYS A 221 4.78 7.85 5.72
C CYS A 221 5.24 6.81 6.75
N ILE A 222 6.45 6.94 7.31
CA ILE A 222 7.00 6.02 8.32
C ILE A 222 6.09 5.98 9.55
N VAL A 223 5.80 7.14 10.15
CA VAL A 223 4.94 7.24 11.35
C VAL A 223 3.51 6.74 11.08
N ARG A 224 2.98 6.96 9.86
CA ARG A 224 1.67 6.43 9.46
C ARG A 224 1.65 4.90 9.49
N ASN A 225 2.69 4.22 9.02
CA ASN A 225 2.76 2.76 9.10
C ASN A 225 2.74 2.27 10.55
N GLY A 226 3.51 2.91 11.44
CA GLY A 226 3.52 2.59 12.88
C GLY A 226 2.17 2.77 13.57
N LEU A 227 1.46 3.89 13.32
CA LEU A 227 0.15 4.14 13.94
C LEU A 227 -0.98 3.28 13.33
N HIS A 228 -0.88 2.97 12.04
CA HIS A 228 -1.87 2.14 11.37
C HIS A 228 -1.71 0.63 11.67
N SER A 229 -0.54 0.13 12.07
CA SER A 229 -0.45 -1.24 12.59
C SER A 229 -1.25 -1.42 13.90
N ILE A 230 -1.23 -0.42 14.80
CA ILE A 230 -2.12 -0.38 15.97
C ILE A 230 -3.59 -0.29 15.56
N THR A 231 -3.91 0.53 14.56
CA THR A 231 -5.28 0.67 14.04
C THR A 231 -5.79 -0.67 13.47
N ALA A 232 -4.94 -1.43 12.79
CA ALA A 232 -5.30 -2.74 12.24
C ALA A 232 -5.57 -3.77 13.34
N LEU A 233 -4.71 -3.84 14.38
CA LEU A 233 -4.93 -4.67 15.57
C LEU A 233 -6.23 -4.32 16.27
N ALA A 234 -6.46 -3.04 16.56
CA ALA A 234 -7.69 -2.58 17.21
C ALA A 234 -8.95 -2.86 16.39
N ALA A 235 -8.91 -2.69 15.06
CA ALA A 235 -10.03 -2.99 14.18
C ALA A 235 -10.35 -4.50 14.12
N ALA A 236 -9.32 -5.36 14.20
CA ALA A 236 -9.49 -6.81 14.30
C ALA A 236 -10.12 -7.21 15.65
N ASP A 237 -9.57 -6.73 16.77
CA ASP A 237 -10.11 -6.97 18.12
C ASP A 237 -11.57 -6.50 18.25
N MET A 238 -11.89 -5.32 17.70
CA MET A 238 -13.27 -4.81 17.66
C MET A 238 -14.22 -5.75 16.91
N ALA A 239 -13.82 -6.25 15.74
CA ALA A 239 -14.66 -7.16 14.95
C ALA A 239 -14.80 -8.55 15.62
N LEU A 240 -13.74 -9.06 16.23
CA LEU A 240 -13.75 -10.31 17.01
C LEU A 240 -14.64 -10.18 18.25
N ALA A 241 -14.62 -9.03 18.93
CA ALA A 241 -15.54 -8.68 20.02
C ALA A 241 -17.00 -8.43 19.56
N GLY A 242 -17.30 -8.53 18.26
CA GLY A 242 -18.65 -8.39 17.71
C GLY A 242 -19.08 -6.96 17.39
N VAL A 243 -18.18 -5.97 17.43
CA VAL A 243 -18.47 -4.61 16.96
C VAL A 243 -18.65 -4.64 15.44
N ARG A 244 -19.85 -4.24 14.99
CA ARG A 244 -20.22 -4.32 13.58
C ARG A 244 -19.96 -3.02 12.83
N SER A 245 -19.55 -3.15 11.58
CA SER A 245 -19.55 -2.04 10.63
C SER A 245 -20.99 -1.72 10.21
N ILE A 246 -21.64 -0.75 10.85
CA ILE A 246 -23.05 -0.38 10.58
C ILE A 246 -23.26 0.06 9.13
N ILE A 247 -22.35 0.88 8.59
CA ILE A 247 -22.27 1.14 7.15
C ILE A 247 -21.59 -0.06 6.49
N PRO A 248 -22.18 -0.69 5.45
CA PRO A 248 -21.58 -1.83 4.77
C PRO A 248 -20.14 -1.56 4.30
N PRO A 249 -19.19 -2.50 4.51
CA PRO A 249 -17.78 -2.30 4.13
C PRO A 249 -17.56 -1.93 2.66
N ASP A 250 -18.33 -2.47 1.72
CA ASP A 250 -18.30 -2.07 0.30
C ASP A 250 -18.70 -0.60 0.09
N GLU A 251 -19.67 -0.08 0.85
CA GLU A 251 -20.03 1.34 0.82
C GLU A 251 -18.93 2.23 1.42
N VAL A 252 -18.19 1.74 2.41
CA VAL A 252 -17.02 2.44 2.97
C VAL A 252 -15.89 2.53 1.93
N ILE A 253 -15.64 1.47 1.16
CA ILE A 253 -14.69 1.49 0.03
C ILE A 253 -15.15 2.49 -1.05
N ALA A 254 -16.44 2.46 -1.42
CA ALA A 254 -16.99 3.41 -2.38
C ALA A 254 -16.94 4.88 -1.87
N ALA A 255 -17.10 5.10 -0.57
CA ALA A 255 -16.91 6.41 0.06
C ALA A 255 -15.45 6.87 0.02
N MET A 256 -14.49 5.97 0.31
CA MET A 256 -13.06 6.24 0.16
C MET A 256 -12.71 6.69 -1.26
N TYR A 257 -13.24 6.02 -2.28
CA TYR A 257 -13.05 6.39 -3.68
C TYR A 257 -13.60 7.79 -3.99
N ARG A 258 -14.85 8.10 -3.59
CA ARG A 258 -15.45 9.44 -3.79
C ARG A 258 -14.66 10.54 -3.10
N ILE A 259 -14.31 10.35 -1.83
CA ILE A 259 -13.47 11.30 -1.07
C ILE A 259 -12.12 11.50 -1.77
N GLY A 260 -11.51 10.42 -2.26
CA GLY A 260 -10.24 10.48 -3.00
C GLY A 260 -10.34 11.35 -4.26
N ASN A 261 -11.41 11.19 -5.05
CA ASN A 261 -11.69 12.00 -6.24
C ASN A 261 -11.98 13.48 -5.90
N GLU A 262 -12.58 13.77 -4.75
CA GLU A 262 -12.88 15.12 -4.28
C GLU A 262 -11.68 15.83 -3.60
N LEU A 263 -10.63 15.09 -3.19
CA LEU A 263 -9.43 15.70 -2.58
C LEU A 263 -8.82 16.78 -3.51
N PRO A 264 -8.64 18.02 -3.04
CA PRO A 264 -7.95 19.06 -3.80
C PRO A 264 -6.55 18.63 -4.22
N LEU A 265 -6.11 19.05 -5.41
CA LEU A 265 -4.79 18.74 -5.95
C LEU A 265 -3.64 19.11 -4.97
N SER A 266 -3.82 20.18 -4.19
CA SER A 266 -2.88 20.64 -3.15
C SER A 266 -2.78 19.74 -1.92
N LEU A 267 -3.71 18.80 -1.73
CA LEU A 267 -3.74 17.80 -0.65
C LEU A 267 -3.53 16.36 -1.17
N ARG A 268 -3.21 16.24 -2.45
CA ARG A 268 -2.56 15.06 -3.06
C ARG A 268 -1.05 15.32 -3.14
N GLU A 269 -0.31 14.41 -3.78
CA GLU A 269 1.15 14.28 -3.75
C GLU A 269 1.95 15.43 -4.41
N THR A 270 1.37 16.61 -4.54
CA THR A 270 1.99 17.82 -5.11
C THR A 270 2.91 18.55 -4.14
N GLY A 271 2.83 18.30 -2.83
CA GLY A 271 3.78 18.83 -1.85
C GLY A 271 3.55 20.29 -1.43
N ILE A 272 2.37 20.86 -1.72
CA ILE A 272 2.13 22.32 -1.60
C ILE A 272 1.16 22.74 -0.49
N GLY A 273 0.20 21.90 -0.10
CA GLY A 273 -0.94 22.33 0.73
C GLY A 273 -1.01 21.76 2.15
N GLY A 274 -0.30 20.67 2.45
CA GLY A 274 -0.32 20.00 3.76
C GLY A 274 1.00 20.13 4.53
N LEU A 275 1.51 19.00 5.02
CA LEU A 275 2.76 18.91 5.79
C LEU A 275 3.97 19.39 4.98
N ALA A 276 4.05 19.07 3.70
CA ALA A 276 5.13 19.51 2.82
C ALA A 276 5.12 21.04 2.60
N GLY A 277 3.92 21.64 2.60
CA GLY A 277 3.71 23.08 2.49
C GLY A 277 4.14 23.91 3.72
N THR A 278 4.44 23.27 4.86
CA THR A 278 4.88 23.96 6.10
C THR A 278 6.26 24.62 5.94
N PRO A 279 6.62 25.63 6.76
CA PRO A 279 7.95 26.24 6.72
C PRO A 279 9.08 25.23 6.87
N THR A 280 8.94 24.28 7.79
CA THR A 280 9.90 23.18 8.00
C THR A 280 9.92 22.21 6.83
N GLY A 281 8.77 21.83 6.27
CA GLY A 281 8.68 20.95 5.10
C GLY A 281 9.39 21.54 3.88
N LYS A 282 9.20 22.85 3.63
CA LYS A 282 9.90 23.61 2.58
C LYS A 282 11.41 23.67 2.82
N ALA A 283 11.84 23.96 4.05
CA ALA A 283 13.26 24.00 4.40
C ALA A 283 13.94 22.62 4.28
N ILE A 284 13.22 21.53 4.57
CA ILE A 284 13.69 20.15 4.34
C ILE A 284 13.83 19.88 2.84
N ARG A 285 12.85 20.27 2.01
CA ARG A 285 12.93 20.13 0.55
C ARG A 285 14.14 20.89 -0.03
N GLU A 286 14.39 22.12 0.42
CA GLU A 286 15.58 22.90 0.04
C GLU A 286 16.90 22.22 0.47
N ARG A 287 16.91 21.49 1.60
CA ARG A 287 18.10 20.78 2.06
C ARG A 287 18.41 19.55 1.20
N VAL A 288 17.40 18.81 0.77
CA VAL A 288 17.59 17.57 -0.04
C VAL A 288 17.94 17.89 -1.49
N PHE A 289 17.21 18.82 -2.11
CA PHE A 289 17.32 19.08 -3.56
C PHE A 289 18.02 20.40 -3.90
N GLY A 290 18.51 21.13 -2.90
CA GLY A 290 19.00 22.49 -3.06
C GLY A 290 17.87 23.52 -3.17
N ARG A 291 18.26 24.81 -3.18
CA ARG A 291 17.32 25.89 -3.50
C ARG A 291 17.01 25.86 -4.99
N ALA A 292 15.72 25.75 -5.33
CA ALA A 292 15.26 26.06 -6.68
C ALA A 292 15.57 27.53 -6.98
N SER A 293 16.41 27.79 -7.99
CA SER A 293 16.51 29.11 -8.61
C SER A 293 15.14 29.51 -9.12
N GLY A 294 14.69 30.71 -8.76
CA GLY A 294 13.28 31.12 -8.85
C GLY A 294 12.74 31.33 -10.26
N THR A 295 12.52 30.24 -11.01
CA THR A 295 11.65 30.14 -12.20
C THR A 295 10.98 28.77 -12.30
N ASP A 296 11.64 27.69 -11.85
CA ASP A 296 11.13 26.33 -11.98
C ASP A 296 10.27 25.90 -10.79
N VAL A 297 9.03 26.37 -10.77
CA VAL A 297 7.94 25.53 -10.22
C VAL A 297 7.78 24.38 -11.19
N PRO A 298 7.93 23.10 -10.79
CA PRO A 298 7.62 21.99 -11.66
C PRO A 298 6.13 22.06 -11.99
N THR A 299 5.79 22.44 -13.23
CA THR A 299 4.45 22.20 -13.77
C THR A 299 4.16 20.72 -13.54
N PRO A 300 3.02 20.33 -12.97
CA PRO A 300 2.70 18.92 -12.79
C PRO A 300 2.57 18.27 -14.16
N THR A 301 3.66 17.67 -14.65
CA THR A 301 3.60 16.83 -15.83
C THR A 301 2.73 15.64 -15.47
N ALA A 302 1.78 15.31 -16.34
CA ALA A 302 0.79 14.25 -16.13
C ALA A 302 1.40 12.83 -16.23
N GLY A 303 2.62 12.68 -15.72
CA GLY A 303 3.53 11.57 -15.94
C GLY A 303 4.45 11.29 -14.74
N VAL A 304 3.98 11.55 -13.51
CA VAL A 304 4.40 10.66 -12.40
C VAL A 304 3.97 9.26 -12.84
N ARG A 305 4.93 8.41 -13.23
CA ARG A 305 4.62 7.04 -13.62
C ARG A 305 3.92 6.39 -12.43
N ALA A 306 2.62 6.13 -12.57
CA ALA A 306 1.86 5.39 -11.57
C ALA A 306 2.68 4.16 -11.19
N CYS A 307 2.92 3.99 -9.89
CA CYS A 307 3.62 2.85 -9.33
C CYS A 307 2.83 1.59 -9.70
N GLN A 308 3.16 0.97 -10.85
CA GLN A 308 2.29 -0.02 -11.49
C GLN A 308 2.02 -1.19 -10.53
N THR A 309 0.73 -1.41 -10.30
CA THR A 309 0.21 -2.24 -9.21
C THR A 309 0.06 -3.68 -9.67
N ARG A 310 0.92 -4.56 -9.14
CA ARG A 310 0.50 -5.93 -8.79
C ARG A 310 0.28 -5.94 -7.27
N ALA A 311 -0.84 -6.50 -6.82
CA ALA A 311 -1.08 -6.69 -5.41
C ALA A 311 -0.05 -7.69 -4.85
N VAL A 312 0.54 -7.34 -3.71
CA VAL A 312 1.55 -8.11 -2.94
C VAL A 312 2.72 -8.64 -3.78
N GLY A 313 3.84 -7.91 -3.76
CA GLY A 313 5.05 -8.30 -4.48
C GLY A 313 6.33 -7.81 -3.83
N VAL A 314 7.36 -8.65 -3.85
CA VAL A 314 8.73 -8.28 -3.46
C VAL A 314 9.22 -7.17 -4.39
N ARG A 315 9.71 -6.08 -3.82
CA ARG A 315 10.48 -5.06 -4.53
C ARG A 315 11.90 -5.02 -4.00
N ASP A 316 12.84 -5.14 -4.92
CA ASP A 316 14.16 -4.55 -4.73
C ASP A 316 14.09 -3.07 -5.14
N THR A 317 14.53 -2.19 -4.26
CA THR A 317 14.51 -0.74 -4.43
C THR A 317 15.89 -0.19 -4.82
N SER A 318 16.92 -1.03 -4.98
CA SER A 318 18.19 -0.58 -5.54
C SER A 318 18.07 -0.36 -7.05
N MET A 319 17.88 0.91 -7.46
CA MET A 319 18.04 1.35 -8.85
C MET A 319 19.46 1.90 -9.06
N PRO A 320 20.20 1.47 -10.09
CA PRO A 320 21.40 2.16 -10.54
C PRO A 320 21.04 3.43 -11.33
N GLU A 321 21.96 4.39 -11.35
CA GLU A 321 21.79 5.67 -12.06
C GLU A 321 21.88 5.53 -13.58
N ASP A 322 21.39 6.57 -14.27
CA ASP A 322 21.09 6.62 -15.69
C ASP A 322 22.32 6.48 -16.61
N HIS A 323 22.19 5.69 -17.69
CA HIS A 323 23.16 5.64 -18.78
C HIS A 323 22.48 5.72 -20.15
N THR A 324 22.44 6.96 -20.64
CA THR A 324 22.12 7.29 -22.04
C THR A 324 23.05 6.55 -23.02
N ALA A 325 22.51 5.63 -23.82
CA ALA A 325 23.20 5.08 -24.99
C ALA A 325 22.26 4.97 -26.19
N LYS A 326 22.76 5.40 -27.36
CA LYS A 326 22.01 5.55 -28.61
C LYS A 326 21.78 4.20 -29.29
N THR A 327 20.58 3.99 -29.83
CA THR A 327 20.44 3.22 -31.09
C THR A 327 19.36 3.83 -31.98
N LYS A 328 19.77 4.47 -33.07
CA LYS A 328 18.90 4.67 -34.25
C LYS A 328 19.00 3.41 -35.11
N ALA A 329 17.88 2.76 -35.43
CA ALA A 329 17.69 2.00 -36.67
C ALA A 329 16.29 1.39 -36.72
N GLU A 330 15.29 2.14 -37.19
CA GLU A 330 14.11 1.55 -37.78
C GLU A 330 13.97 2.08 -39.22
N LEU A 331 13.88 1.11 -40.14
CA LEU A 331 12.92 1.04 -41.26
C LEU A 331 12.64 2.36 -42.03
N GLY A 332 12.84 2.44 -43.34
CA GLY A 332 12.74 1.35 -44.32
C GLY A 332 11.78 1.78 -45.42
N GLU A 333 12.35 2.44 -46.45
CA GLU A 333 11.80 2.62 -47.80
C GLU A 333 10.34 3.06 -47.98
N THR A 334 10.15 4.36 -48.22
CA THR A 334 8.93 4.91 -48.81
C THR A 334 8.83 4.54 -50.30
N HIS A 335 7.84 3.71 -50.67
CA HIS A 335 7.45 3.56 -52.06
C HIS A 335 6.64 4.76 -52.54
N LYS A 336 7.08 5.38 -53.66
CA LYS A 336 6.29 6.37 -54.41
C LYS A 336 5.14 5.69 -55.14
N LEU A 337 3.98 6.34 -55.22
CA LEU A 337 3.13 6.36 -56.41
C LEU A 337 2.39 7.71 -56.53
N ASP A 338 2.04 8.04 -57.77
CA ASP A 338 1.33 9.21 -58.29
C ASP A 338 0.03 9.59 -57.52
N GLY A 339 -0.55 10.79 -57.67
CA GLY A 339 -0.21 11.93 -58.51
C GLY A 339 -1.47 12.73 -58.89
N THR A 340 -1.40 14.08 -58.84
CA THR A 340 -2.29 15.08 -59.46
C THR A 340 -3.78 14.76 -59.69
N GLN A 341 -4.70 15.53 -59.07
CA GLN A 341 -5.40 16.63 -59.76
C GLN A 341 -6.31 17.49 -58.85
N GLN A 342 -6.63 18.68 -59.34
CA GLN A 342 -7.42 19.73 -58.70
C GLN A 342 -8.94 19.40 -58.62
N LYS A 343 -9.65 19.95 -57.63
CA LYS A 343 -10.63 21.05 -57.86
C LYS A 343 -11.27 21.61 -56.58
N THR A 344 -11.40 22.93 -56.55
CA THR A 344 -12.16 23.74 -55.60
C THR A 344 -13.62 23.93 -56.05
N ARG A 345 -14.59 23.85 -55.12
CA ARG A 345 -15.88 24.61 -55.05
C ARG A 345 -16.72 24.09 -53.87
N GLU A 346 -17.11 24.92 -52.88
CA GLU A 346 -18.28 25.83 -52.78
C GLU A 346 -19.61 25.15 -52.34
N GLY A 347 -20.34 25.78 -51.41
CA GLY A 347 -21.66 25.35 -50.86
C GLY A 347 -21.54 24.53 -49.55
N GLN A 348 -21.83 24.97 -48.32
CA GLN A 348 -22.70 26.02 -47.73
C GLN A 348 -24.19 25.62 -47.57
N THR A 349 -24.67 25.60 -46.31
CA THR A 349 -26.08 25.43 -45.86
C THR A 349 -26.73 24.08 -46.25
N THR A 350 -27.71 23.50 -45.58
CA THR A 350 -28.54 23.82 -44.39
C THR A 350 -28.85 22.46 -43.71
N VAL A 351 -29.32 22.38 -42.47
CA VAL A 351 -29.68 23.46 -41.54
C VAL A 351 -28.50 23.80 -40.65
#